data_AF-A0A6A6XAC9-F1
#
_entry.id   AF-A0A6A6XAC9-F1
#
_cell.length_a   1.000
_cell.length_b   1.000
_cell.length_c   1.000
_cell.angle_alpha   90.00
_cell.angle_beta   90.00
_cell.angle_gamma   90.00
#
_symmetry.space_group_name_H-M   'P 1'
#
loop_
_entity.id
_entity.type
_entity.pdbx_description
1 polymer ?
#
loop_
_entity_poly.entity_id
_entity_poly.type
_entity_poly.pdbx_seq_one_letter_code
_entity_poly.pdbx_strand_id
1 'polypeptide(L)'
;PRCFICHSPAQHRVTGRGNRTGNTGRPYFRCAPCNKFLCFTDDRGLDPNNPLCDCRNPSRRQVSGPEKDVSGGIHFVCSLGGCDFYSPCMDSDQSQLTIDDGLVGILAHLKII
;
A
#
# COMPACT_ATOMS: atom_id res chain seq x y z
N PRO A 1 -0.90 -14.17 5.63
CA PRO A 1 0.31 -13.90 6.46
C PRO A 1 -0.06 -13.93 7.96
N ARG A 2 0.93 -14.07 8.84
CA ARG A 2 0.77 -13.77 10.27
C ARG A 2 1.09 -12.29 10.48
N CYS A 3 0.40 -11.63 11.41
CA CYS A 3 0.71 -10.25 11.76
C CYS A 3 2.14 -10.16 12.29
N PHE A 4 2.95 -9.25 11.76
CA PHE A 4 4.34 -9.07 12.22
C PHE A 4 4.45 -8.53 13.65
N ILE A 5 3.35 -7.98 14.22
CA ILE A 5 3.31 -7.45 15.58
C ILE A 5 2.93 -8.54 16.59
N CYS A 6 1.81 -9.24 16.37
CA CYS A 6 1.25 -10.17 17.36
C CYS A 6 1.23 -11.64 16.91
N HIS A 7 1.78 -11.95 15.73
CA HIS A 7 1.87 -13.29 15.13
C HIS A 7 0.54 -14.04 14.91
N SER A 8 -0.59 -13.38 15.16
CA SER A 8 -1.92 -13.94 14.92
C SER A 8 -2.19 -14.08 13.40
N PRO A 9 -2.95 -15.11 12.98
CA PRO A 9 -3.38 -15.25 11.59
C PRO A 9 -4.14 -14.01 11.10
N ALA A 10 -3.81 -13.54 9.90
CA ALA A 10 -4.54 -12.45 9.27
C ALA A 10 -5.89 -12.94 8.71
N GLN A 11 -6.88 -12.06 8.75
CA GLN A 11 -8.16 -12.25 8.06
C GLN A 11 -8.08 -11.66 6.66
N HIS A 12 -8.57 -12.42 5.67
CA HIS A 12 -8.77 -11.90 4.32
C HIS A 12 -10.08 -11.12 4.24
N ARG A 13 -10.04 -9.92 3.65
CA ARG A 13 -11.17 -9.00 3.51
C ARG A 13 -11.14 -8.32 2.15
N VAL A 14 -12.23 -7.66 1.79
CA VAL A 14 -12.35 -6.84 0.58
C VAL A 14 -12.84 -5.47 0.98
N THR A 15 -12.23 -4.42 0.43
CA THR A 15 -12.66 -3.04 0.68
C THR A 15 -14.07 -2.80 0.14
N GLY A 16 -14.92 -2.20 0.98
CA GLY A 16 -16.33 -1.96 0.66
C GLY A 16 -16.56 -0.89 -0.42
N ARG A 17 -17.76 -0.90 -1.00
CA ARG A 17 -18.21 0.02 -2.07
C ARG A 17 -18.25 1.51 -1.67
N GLY A 18 -18.23 1.82 -0.38
CA GLY A 18 -18.20 3.19 0.13
C GLY A 18 -16.81 3.84 0.10
N ASN A 19 -15.75 3.12 -0.28
CA ASN A 19 -14.40 3.66 -0.25
C ASN A 19 -14.10 4.50 -1.50
N ARG A 20 -14.30 5.82 -1.38
CA ARG A 20 -14.10 6.80 -2.46
C ARG A 20 -12.63 6.99 -2.88
N THR A 21 -11.67 6.38 -2.18
CA THR A 21 -10.22 6.59 -2.37
C THR A 21 -9.59 5.73 -3.48
N GLY A 22 -10.37 5.26 -4.46
CA GLY A 22 -9.87 4.37 -5.53
C GLY A 22 -9.55 2.93 -5.10
N ASN A 23 -9.63 2.65 -3.80
CA ASN A 23 -9.34 1.32 -3.24
C ASN A 23 -10.53 0.36 -3.24
N THR A 24 -11.71 0.76 -3.70
CA THR A 24 -12.92 -0.08 -3.69
C THR A 24 -12.70 -1.43 -4.40
N GLY A 25 -13.12 -2.53 -3.76
CA GLY A 25 -13.03 -3.89 -4.29
C GLY A 25 -11.65 -4.53 -4.18
N ARG A 26 -10.64 -3.83 -3.67
CA ARG A 26 -9.30 -4.40 -3.44
C ARG A 26 -9.32 -5.40 -2.27
N PRO A 27 -8.82 -6.62 -2.47
CA PRO A 27 -8.66 -7.59 -1.40
C PRO A 27 -7.44 -7.27 -0.54
N TYR A 28 -7.52 -7.52 0.76
CA TYR A 28 -6.48 -7.21 1.72
C TYR A 28 -6.46 -8.14 2.94
N PHE A 29 -5.30 -8.21 3.60
CA PHE A 29 -5.14 -8.85 4.89
C PHE A 29 -5.23 -7.84 6.03
N ARG A 30 -5.98 -8.19 7.08
CA ARG A 30 -6.08 -7.42 8.33
C ARG A 30 -5.82 -8.31 9.55
N CYS A 31 -5.05 -7.80 10.49
CA CYS A 31 -4.95 -8.38 11.82
C CYS A 31 -6.14 -7.90 12.67
N ALA A 32 -7.01 -8.83 13.10
CA ALA A 32 -8.14 -8.48 13.97
C ALA A 32 -7.70 -8.05 15.39
N PRO A 33 -6.79 -8.77 16.08
CA PRO A 33 -6.31 -8.35 17.41
C PRO A 33 -5.67 -6.96 17.43
N CYS A 34 -4.84 -6.64 16.44
CA CYS A 34 -4.18 -5.32 16.37
C CYS A 34 -5.04 -4.25 15.68
N ASN A 35 -6.23 -4.61 15.18
CA ASN A 35 -7.04 -3.73 14.33
C ASN A 35 -6.23 -3.08 13.18
N LYS A 36 -5.28 -3.81 12.58
CA LYS A 36 -4.28 -3.24 11.66
C LYS A 36 -4.38 -3.84 10.25
N PHE A 37 -4.39 -2.97 9.24
CA PHE A 37 -4.15 -3.37 7.85
C PHE A 37 -2.73 -3.91 7.69
N LEU A 38 -2.56 -5.04 6.99
CA LEU A 38 -1.24 -5.64 6.79
C LEU A 38 -0.73 -5.40 5.37
N CYS A 39 -1.49 -5.80 4.35
CA CYS A 39 -1.17 -5.56 2.95
C CYS A 39 -2.38 -5.81 2.06
N PHE A 40 -2.37 -5.24 0.85
CA PHE A 40 -3.26 -5.68 -0.23
C PHE A 40 -2.78 -7.00 -0.82
N THR A 41 -3.72 -7.79 -1.34
CA THR A 41 -3.46 -9.12 -1.92
C THR A 41 -3.65 -9.17 -3.44
N ASP A 42 -4.00 -8.03 -4.06
CA ASP A 42 -3.99 -7.88 -5.52
C ASP A 42 -2.57 -7.60 -6.05
N ASP A 43 -2.46 -7.41 -7.36
CA ASP A 43 -1.22 -7.17 -8.09
C ASP A 43 -0.83 -5.69 -8.22
N ARG A 44 -1.72 -4.75 -7.88
CA ARG A 44 -1.50 -3.32 -8.13
C ARG A 44 -0.29 -2.76 -7.38
N GLY A 45 0.58 -2.03 -8.07
CA GLY A 45 1.80 -1.48 -7.50
C GLY A 45 2.89 -2.51 -7.20
N LEU A 46 2.72 -3.79 -7.56
CA LEU A 46 3.81 -4.76 -7.55
C LEU A 46 4.67 -4.57 -8.80
N ASP A 47 5.98 -4.45 -8.60
CA ASP A 47 6.98 -4.36 -9.66
C ASP A 47 8.27 -5.02 -9.15
N PRO A 48 8.91 -5.91 -9.90
CA PRO A 48 10.16 -6.55 -9.48
C PRO A 48 11.31 -5.55 -9.26
N ASN A 49 11.22 -4.34 -9.81
CA ASN A 49 12.22 -3.27 -9.67
C ASN A 49 11.95 -2.36 -8.47
N ASN A 50 10.84 -2.55 -7.74
CA ASN A 50 10.62 -1.82 -6.50
C ASN A 50 11.70 -2.20 -5.45
N PRO A 51 12.05 -1.30 -4.53
CA PRO A 51 13.03 -1.59 -3.49
C PRO A 51 12.61 -2.80 -2.65
N LEU A 52 13.59 -3.58 -2.20
CA LEU A 52 13.33 -4.72 -1.33
C LEU A 52 12.91 -4.23 0.07
N CYS A 53 11.90 -4.88 0.64
CA CYS A 53 11.59 -4.75 2.07
C CYS A 53 12.46 -5.69 2.93
N ASP A 54 12.30 -5.64 4.26
CA ASP A 54 13.07 -6.49 5.19
C ASP A 54 12.78 -7.98 5.04
N CYS A 55 11.63 -8.34 4.44
CA CYS A 55 11.34 -9.72 4.04
C CYS A 55 12.15 -10.16 2.82
N ARG A 56 13.00 -9.30 2.24
CA ARG A 56 13.78 -9.51 1.01
C ARG A 56 12.91 -9.80 -0.22
N ASN A 57 11.71 -9.23 -0.25
CA ASN A 57 10.79 -9.29 -1.38
C ASN A 57 10.61 -7.87 -1.97
N PRO A 58 10.38 -7.74 -3.29
CA PRO A 58 10.00 -6.46 -3.88
C PRO A 58 8.81 -5.85 -3.14
N SER A 59 8.94 -4.59 -2.76
CA SER A 59 7.89 -3.84 -2.08
C SER A 59 6.72 -3.52 -3.02
N ARG A 60 5.60 -3.07 -2.45
CA ARG A 60 4.43 -2.58 -3.17
C ARG A 60 4.45 -1.05 -3.17
N ARG A 61 4.33 -0.45 -4.34
CA ARG A 61 4.09 0.99 -4.51
C ARG A 61 2.65 1.33 -4.15
N GLN A 62 2.47 2.40 -3.39
CA GLN A 62 1.18 2.93 -2.98
C GLN A 62 1.18 4.45 -3.06
N VAL A 63 -0.01 5.04 -2.95
CA VAL A 63 -0.22 6.48 -2.93
C VAL A 63 -0.93 6.85 -1.63
N SER A 64 -0.42 7.87 -0.95
CA SER A 64 -1.00 8.41 0.27
C SER A 64 -2.35 9.06 0.00
N GLY A 65 -3.31 8.83 0.90
CA GLY A 65 -4.60 9.53 0.89
C GLY A 65 -4.47 11.01 1.27
N PRO A 66 -5.54 11.79 1.07
CA PRO A 66 -5.56 13.23 1.31
C PRO A 66 -5.37 13.62 2.79
N GLU A 67 -5.56 12.69 3.72
CA GLU A 67 -5.39 12.91 5.15
C GLU A 67 -3.94 12.77 5.65
N LYS A 68 -2.98 12.48 4.76
CA LYS A 68 -1.56 12.31 5.10
C LYS A 68 -0.79 13.61 4.96
N ASP A 69 0.33 13.71 5.68
CA ASP A 69 1.25 14.86 5.64
C ASP A 69 1.66 15.22 4.22
N VAL A 70 1.87 14.21 3.36
CA VAL A 70 2.10 14.36 1.92
C VAL A 70 0.96 13.69 1.16
N SER A 71 -0.10 14.45 0.85
CA SER A 71 -1.19 14.01 -0.01
C SER A 71 -0.69 13.59 -1.39
N GLY A 72 -1.19 12.48 -1.93
CA GLY A 72 -0.74 11.95 -3.21
C GLY A 72 0.70 11.41 -3.21
N GLY A 73 1.37 11.37 -2.06
CA GLY A 73 2.75 10.91 -1.93
C GLY A 73 2.94 9.44 -2.29
N ILE A 74 3.81 9.17 -3.26
CA ILE A 74 4.20 7.82 -3.65
C ILE A 74 5.13 7.24 -2.58
N HIS A 75 4.85 6.03 -2.14
CA HIS A 75 5.67 5.33 -1.16
C HIS A 75 5.65 3.82 -1.40
N PHE A 76 6.58 3.13 -0.76
CA PHE A 76 6.78 1.69 -0.85
C PHE A 76 6.54 1.04 0.50
N VAL A 77 5.78 -0.06 0.51
CA VAL A 77 5.49 -0.85 1.71
C VAL A 77 5.78 -2.33 1.50
N CYS A 78 5.91 -3.11 2.58
CA CYS A 78 6.00 -4.57 2.48
C CYS A 78 4.80 -5.14 1.69
N SER A 79 5.07 -5.79 0.55
CA SER A 79 4.05 -6.39 -0.31
C SER A 79 3.33 -7.57 0.35
N LEU A 80 4.00 -8.24 1.29
CA LEU A 80 3.50 -9.41 2.00
C LEU A 80 2.89 -9.10 3.37
N GLY A 81 2.99 -7.85 3.84
CA GLY A 81 2.57 -7.45 5.20
C GLY A 81 3.31 -8.19 6.32
N GLY A 82 4.55 -8.63 6.03
CA GLY A 82 5.40 -9.43 6.93
C GLY A 82 6.41 -8.63 7.75
N CYS A 83 6.63 -7.35 7.42
CA CYS A 83 7.40 -6.38 8.20
C CYS A 83 6.74 -5.00 8.12
N ASP A 84 7.30 -4.02 8.82
CA ASP A 84 6.87 -2.62 8.86
C ASP A 84 7.60 -1.70 7.88
N PHE A 85 8.32 -2.27 6.90
CA PHE A 85 9.02 -1.50 5.85
C PHE A 85 8.12 -0.41 5.26
N TYR A 86 8.64 0.80 5.27
CA TYR A 86 8.08 2.00 4.65
C TYR A 86 9.22 2.83 4.06
N SER A 87 9.08 3.25 2.80
CA SER A 87 10.05 4.14 2.16
C SER A 87 9.33 5.11 1.22
N PRO A 88 9.46 6.44 1.40
CA PRO A 88 8.94 7.40 0.44
C PRO A 88 9.69 7.31 -0.90
N CYS A 89 8.98 7.48 -2.01
CA CYS A 89 9.62 7.56 -3.33
C CYS A 89 10.12 8.99 -3.55
N MET A 90 11.43 9.20 -3.46
CA MET A 90 12.05 10.51 -3.62
C MET A 90 12.48 10.79 -5.07
N ASP A 91 12.48 12.06 -5.46
CA ASP A 91 13.14 12.56 -6.67
C ASP A 91 14.62 12.94 -6.43
N SER A 92 15.25 13.57 -7.42
CA SER A 92 16.65 14.02 -7.32
C SER A 92 16.88 15.07 -6.23
N ASP A 93 15.85 15.83 -5.90
CA ASP A 93 15.91 16.96 -4.96
C ASP A 93 15.51 16.53 -3.53
N GLN A 94 15.42 15.22 -3.29
CA GLN A 94 14.96 14.61 -2.03
C GLN A 94 13.53 14.98 -1.65
N SER A 95 12.72 15.38 -2.64
CA SER A 95 11.30 15.62 -2.46
C SER A 95 10.51 14.35 -2.78
N GLN A 96 9.49 14.06 -1.98
CA GLN A 96 8.63 12.90 -2.25
C GLN A 96 7.80 13.16 -3.51
N LEU A 97 7.89 12.23 -4.47
CA LEU A 97 7.06 12.27 -5.68
C LEU A 97 5.58 12.17 -5.29
N THR A 98 4.77 13.05 -5.85
CA THR A 98 3.33 13.08 -5.66
C THR A 98 2.58 12.82 -6.96
N ILE A 99 1.37 12.27 -6.84
CA ILE A 99 0.42 12.14 -7.94
C ILE A 99 -0.76 13.06 -7.65
N ASP A 100 -1.12 13.87 -8.64
CA ASP A 100 -2.32 14.71 -8.58
C ASP A 100 -3.58 13.85 -8.34
N ASP A 101 -4.50 14.33 -7.51
CA ASP A 101 -5.70 13.59 -7.11
C ASP A 101 -6.56 13.14 -8.30
N GLY A 102 -6.61 13.93 -9.38
CA GLY A 102 -7.31 13.58 -10.62
C GLY A 102 -6.69 12.37 -11.32
N LEU A 103 -5.36 12.23 -11.26
CA LEU A 103 -4.63 11.10 -11.82
C LEU A 103 -4.71 9.86 -10.93
N VAL A 104 -4.79 10.01 -9.60
CA VAL A 104 -4.93 8.87 -8.66
C VAL A 104 -6.14 8.00 -9.03
N GLY A 105 -7.28 8.63 -9.32
CA GLY A 105 -8.49 7.92 -9.73
C GLY A 105 -8.30 7.13 -11.03
N ILE A 106 -7.63 7.71 -12.02
CA ILE A 106 -7.35 7.07 -13.32
C ILE A 106 -6.41 5.87 -13.13
N LEU A 107 -5.30 6.05 -12.42
CA LEU A 107 -4.33 4.98 -12.18
C LEU A 107 -4.92 3.84 -11.36
N ALA A 108 -5.78 4.14 -10.39
CA ALA A 108 -6.52 3.13 -9.63
C ALA A 108 -7.53 2.36 -10.52
N HIS A 109 -8.20 3.05 -11.45
CA HIS A 109 -9.09 2.41 -12.43
C HIS A 109 -8.33 1.48 -13.38
N LEU A 110 -7.13 1.90 -13.80
CA LEU A 110 -6.21 1.11 -14.62
C LEU A 110 -5.46 0.01 -13.84
N LYS A 111 -5.72 -0.12 -12.52
CA LYS A 111 -5.08 -1.10 -11.63
C LYS A 111 -3.56 -0.96 -11.52
N ILE A 112 -3.03 0.24 -11.73
CA ILE A 112 -1.58 0.53 -11.61
C ILE A 112 -1.20 0.72 -10.14
N ILE A 113 -2.07 1.36 -9.36
CA ILE A 113 -1.91 1.64 -7.91
C ILE A 113 -3.11 1.17 -7.08
#